data_AF-A1WNM3-F1
#
_entry.id   AF-A1WNM3-F1
#
_cell.length_a   1.000
_cell.length_b   1.000
_cell.length_c   1.000
_cell.angle_alpha   90.00
_cell.angle_beta   90.00
_cell.angle_gamma   90.00
#
_symmetry.space_group_name_H-M   'P 1'
#
loop_
_entity.id
_entity.type
_entity.pdbx_description
1 polymer ?
#
loop_
_entity_poly.entity_id
_entity_poly.type
_entity_poly.pdbx_seq_one_letter_code
_entity_poly.pdbx_strand_id
1 'polypeptide(L)'
;MAARSLRHLIRDATLALLEIRDAAVVRTSGMTHHPMLVPTGQPRDLVDGTVFAITPEELRHADSYEVADYRRERITLASGLSAWVYVDARPAAGTA
;
A
#
# COMPACT_ATOMS: atom_id res chain seq x y z
N MET A 1 5.84 -22.35 4.10
CA MET A 1 4.48 -22.37 3.51
C MET A 1 4.48 -21.55 2.24
N ALA A 2 3.80 -21.97 1.18
CA ALA A 2 3.61 -21.12 0.00
C ALA A 2 2.47 -20.14 0.30
N ALA A 3 2.76 -18.84 0.37
CA ALA A 3 1.72 -17.82 0.51
C ALA A 3 0.82 -17.87 -0.72
N ARG A 4 -0.49 -18.08 -0.53
CA ARG A 4 -1.46 -18.05 -1.63
C ARG A 4 -1.61 -16.58 -2.07
N SER A 5 -1.23 -16.29 -3.30
CA SER A 5 -1.35 -14.97 -3.90
C SER A 5 -2.27 -15.00 -5.12
N LEU A 6 -3.00 -13.91 -5.34
CA LEU A 6 -3.87 -13.74 -6.51
C LEU A 6 -3.69 -12.33 -7.07
N ARG A 7 -3.72 -12.21 -8.39
CA ARG A 7 -3.82 -10.91 -9.05
C ARG A 7 -5.18 -10.30 -8.77
N HIS A 8 -5.18 -9.03 -8.38
CA HIS A 8 -6.38 -8.25 -8.12
C HIS A 8 -6.23 -6.85 -8.69
N LEU A 9 -7.37 -6.22 -8.94
CA LEU A 9 -7.44 -4.81 -9.26
C LEU A 9 -7.89 -4.04 -8.01
N ILE A 10 -7.22 -2.94 -7.71
CA ILE A 10 -7.62 -1.96 -6.71
C ILE A 10 -8.39 -0.86 -7.43
N ARG A 11 -9.57 -0.48 -6.93
CA ARG A 11 -10.42 0.57 -7.51
C ARG A 11 -10.14 1.93 -6.90
N ASP A 12 -10.59 2.97 -7.60
CA ASP A 12 -10.63 4.35 -7.10
C ASP A 12 -9.25 4.91 -6.74
N ALA A 13 -8.20 4.40 -7.40
CA ALA A 13 -6.81 4.73 -7.08
C ALA A 13 -5.89 4.73 -8.31
N THR A 14 -4.79 5.46 -8.21
CA THR A 14 -3.66 5.43 -9.14
C THR A 14 -2.35 5.24 -8.37
N LEU A 15 -1.24 5.02 -9.10
CA LEU A 15 0.10 5.00 -8.50
C LEU A 15 0.79 6.34 -8.74
N ALA A 16 1.33 6.92 -7.67
CA ALA A 16 2.25 8.04 -7.73
C ALA A 16 3.60 7.66 -7.12
N LEU A 17 4.65 8.42 -7.43
CA LEU A 17 5.96 8.25 -6.81
C LEU A 17 6.05 9.14 -5.57
N LEU A 18 6.17 8.51 -4.41
CA LEU A 18 6.43 9.20 -3.14
C LEU A 18 7.94 9.35 -2.95
N GLU A 19 8.40 10.59 -2.78
CA GLU A 19 9.79 10.89 -2.41
C GLU A 19 10.12 10.31 -1.02
N ILE A 20 11.22 9.57 -0.95
CA ILE A 20 11.76 9.03 0.29
C ILE A 20 12.71 10.07 0.88
N ARG A 21 12.32 10.68 2.00
CA ARG A 21 13.11 11.72 2.67
C ARG A 21 14.07 11.21 3.74
N ASP A 22 13.87 9.96 4.19
CA ASP A 22 14.79 9.33 5.14
C ASP A 22 16.01 8.77 4.40
N ALA A 23 17.18 9.36 4.66
CA ALA A 23 18.44 8.95 4.07
C ALA A 23 18.86 7.51 4.44
N ALA A 24 18.45 6.99 5.60
CA ALA A 24 18.69 5.60 5.98
C ALA A 24 17.85 4.63 5.13
N VAL A 25 16.60 5.00 4.83
CA VAL A 25 15.73 4.24 3.94
C VAL A 25 16.30 4.24 2.52
N VAL A 26 16.71 5.40 2.00
CA VAL A 26 17.35 5.50 0.67
C VAL A 26 18.60 4.63 0.58
N ARG A 27 19.46 4.66 1.61
CA ARG A 27 20.69 3.84 1.65
C ARG A 27 20.39 2.35 1.70
N THR A 28 19.32 1.93 2.38
CA THR A 28 18.96 0.52 2.54
C THR A 28 18.25 -0.02 1.30
N SER A 29 17.33 0.76 0.70
CA SER A 29 16.54 0.35 -0.45
C SER A 29 17.24 0.61 -1.80
N GLY A 30 18.17 1.58 -1.84
CA GLY A 30 18.76 2.09 -3.08
C GLY A 30 17.80 2.94 -3.92
N MET A 31 16.62 3.27 -3.39
CA MET A 31 15.57 4.01 -4.08
C MET A 31 15.43 5.41 -3.47
N THR A 32 15.16 6.41 -4.30
CA THR A 32 14.77 7.76 -3.85
C THR A 32 13.26 7.97 -3.87
N HIS A 33 12.52 7.07 -4.52
CA HIS A 33 11.07 7.13 -4.64
C HIS A 33 10.46 5.73 -4.53
N HIS A 34 9.29 5.62 -3.90
CA HIS A 34 8.49 4.40 -3.90
C HIS A 34 7.15 4.62 -4.60
N PRO A 35 6.64 3.64 -5.38
CA PRO A 35 5.28 3.70 -5.87
C PRO A 35 4.31 3.62 -4.69
N MET A 36 3.32 4.48 -4.71
CA MET A 36 2.34 4.62 -3.64
C MET A 36 0.93 4.73 -4.20
N LEU A 37 -0.02 4.04 -3.57
CA LEU A 37 -1.44 4.18 -3.92
C LEU A 37 -1.93 5.56 -3.51
N VAL A 38 -2.51 6.28 -4.48
CA VAL A 38 -3.17 7.56 -4.28
C VAL A 38 -4.65 7.40 -4.59
N PRO A 39 -5.54 7.57 -3.60
CA PRO A 39 -6.98 7.56 -3.84
C PRO A 39 -7.37 8.69 -4.79
N THR A 40 -8.16 8.37 -5.81
CA THR A 40 -8.71 9.35 -6.77
C THR A 40 -10.21 9.54 -6.61
N GLY A 41 -10.91 8.60 -5.97
CA GLY A 41 -12.37 8.59 -5.85
C GLY A 41 -13.09 8.35 -7.19
N GLN A 42 -12.35 7.97 -8.24
CA GLN A 42 -12.89 7.71 -9.57
C GLN A 42 -12.99 6.19 -9.82
N PRO A 43 -14.20 5.60 -9.94
CA PRO A 43 -14.38 4.14 -10.04
C PRO A 43 -13.75 3.45 -11.23
N ARG A 44 -13.37 4.25 -12.24
CA ARG A 44 -12.68 3.80 -13.44
C ARG A 44 -11.16 3.68 -13.28
N ASP A 45 -10.60 4.29 -12.24
CA ASP A 45 -9.17 4.23 -11.99
C ASP A 45 -8.86 2.90 -11.30
N LEU A 46 -7.95 2.14 -11.91
CA LEU A 46 -7.62 0.78 -11.52
C LEU A 46 -6.10 0.61 -11.43
N VAL A 47 -5.65 -0.03 -10.36
CA VAL A 47 -4.25 -0.44 -10.18
C VAL A 47 -4.17 -1.96 -10.16
N ASP A 48 -3.34 -2.54 -11.04
CA ASP A 48 -2.98 -3.97 -10.99
C ASP A 48 -2.07 -4.22 -9.80
N GLY A 49 -2.43 -5.22 -9.01
CA GLY A 49 -1.67 -5.61 -7.82
C GLY A 49 -1.81 -7.09 -7.51
N THR A 50 -1.10 -7.50 -6.47
CA THR A 50 -1.15 -8.86 -5.94
C THR A 50 -1.63 -8.79 -4.49
N VAL A 51 -2.60 -9.63 -4.15
CA VAL A 51 -3.08 -9.78 -2.77
C VAL A 51 -2.58 -11.11 -2.24
N PHE A 52 -1.96 -11.07 -1.05
CA PHE A 52 -1.47 -12.23 -0.34
C PHE A 52 -2.46 -12.62 0.76
N ALA A 53 -2.86 -13.87 0.79
CA ALA A 53 -3.55 -14.43 1.94
C ALA A 53 -2.50 -14.71 3.04
N ILE A 54 -2.57 -13.95 4.12
CA ILE A 54 -1.66 -14.05 5.26
C ILE A 54 -2.43 -14.28 6.56
N THR A 55 -1.76 -14.90 7.52
CA THR A 55 -2.27 -15.11 8.87
C THR A 55 -2.25 -13.81 9.69
N PRO A 56 -3.02 -13.73 10.79
CA PRO A 56 -2.94 -12.59 11.71
C PRO A 56 -1.54 -12.38 12.30
N GLU A 57 -0.74 -13.43 12.44
CA GLU A 57 0.62 -13.34 12.96
C GLU A 57 1.58 -12.74 11.93
N GLU A 58 1.52 -13.19 10.68
CA GLU A 58 2.27 -12.60 9.57
C GLU A 58 1.88 -11.14 9.36
N LEU A 59 0.60 -10.80 9.52
CA LEU A 59 0.14 -9.43 9.45
C LEU A 59 0.70 -8.55 10.58
N ARG A 60 0.77 -9.05 11.83
CA ARG A 60 1.44 -8.33 12.93
C ARG A 60 2.95 -8.18 12.68
N HIS A 61 3.57 -9.16 12.07
CA HIS A 61 4.98 -9.08 11.70
C HIS A 61 5.21 -8.00 10.63
N ALA A 62 4.33 -7.93 9.63
CA ALA A 62 4.32 -6.82 8.67
C ALA A 62 4.12 -5.46 9.36
N ASP A 63 3.18 -5.35 10.30
CA ASP A 63 2.98 -4.12 11.10
C ASP A 63 4.26 -3.70 11.86
N SER A 64 5.11 -4.64 12.27
CA SER A 64 6.37 -4.32 12.97
C SER A 64 7.51 -3.90 12.05
N TYR A 65 7.43 -4.28 10.76
CA TYR A 65 8.38 -3.88 9.74
C TYR A 65 8.09 -2.46 9.24
N GLU A 66 6.80 -2.16 9.09
CA GLU A 66 6.29 -0.87 8.67
C GLU A 66 6.34 0.10 9.86
N VAL A 67 7.44 0.84 9.98
CA VAL A 67 7.66 1.85 11.04
C VAL A 67 6.65 3.00 10.98
N ALA A 68 6.74 3.98 11.88
CA ALA A 68 5.77 5.06 12.08
C ALA A 68 5.39 5.89 10.83
N ASP A 69 6.14 5.76 9.73
CA ASP A 69 5.88 6.42 8.46
C ASP A 69 4.74 5.79 7.65
N TYR A 70 4.30 4.58 8.00
CA TYR A 70 3.20 3.89 7.33
C TYR A 70 2.06 3.56 8.28
N ARG A 71 0.83 3.62 7.76
CA ARG A 71 -0.37 3.17 8.46
C ARG A 71 -1.10 2.12 7.63
N ARG A 72 -1.73 1.17 8.33
CA ARG A 72 -2.54 0.14 7.69
C ARG A 72 -3.97 0.63 7.47
N GLU A 73 -4.44 0.53 6.24
CA GLU A 73 -5.82 0.85 5.85
C GLU A 73 -6.51 -0.33 5.18
N ARG A 74 -7.83 -0.38 5.32
CA ARG A 74 -8.66 -1.40 4.67
C ARG A 74 -9.27 -0.82 3.41
N ILE A 75 -9.05 -1.49 2.29
CA ILE A 75 -9.61 -1.11 0.99
C ILE A 75 -10.55 -2.18 0.46
N THR A 76 -11.39 -1.81 -0.50
CA THR A 76 -12.21 -2.72 -1.29
C THR A 76 -11.57 -2.91 -2.67
N LEU A 77 -11.33 -4.15 -3.04
CA LEU A 77 -10.81 -4.54 -4.35
C LEU A 77 -11.94 -4.49 -5.40
N ALA A 78 -11.58 -4.47 -6.69
CA ALA A 78 -12.54 -4.55 -7.78
C ALA A 78 -13.43 -5.80 -7.74
N SER A 79 -12.95 -6.88 -7.11
CA SER A 79 -13.70 -8.10 -6.87
C SER A 79 -14.73 -8.01 -5.73
N GLY A 80 -14.78 -6.90 -4.99
CA GLY A 80 -15.62 -6.71 -3.80
C GLY A 80 -15.03 -7.29 -2.52
N LEU A 81 -13.88 -7.97 -2.59
CA LEU A 81 -13.16 -8.43 -1.39
C LEU A 81 -12.48 -7.25 -0.70
N SER A 82 -12.30 -7.35 0.62
CA SER A 82 -11.44 -6.41 1.34
C SER A 82 -10.00 -6.89 1.39
N ALA A 83 -9.06 -5.96 1.33
CA ALA A 83 -7.64 -6.20 1.60
C ALA A 83 -7.07 -5.12 2.52
N TRP A 84 -5.96 -5.45 3.19
CA TRP A 84 -5.14 -4.48 3.90
C TRP A 84 -4.08 -3.92 2.96
N VAL A 85 -3.85 -2.62 3.03
CA VAL A 85 -2.74 -1.92 2.38
C VAL A 85 -2.01 -1.06 3.40
N TYR A 86 -0.72 -0.84 3.17
CA TYR A 86 0.06 0.13 3.91
C TYR A 86 0.16 1.40 3.09
N VAL A 87 -0.25 2.52 3.68
CA VAL A 87 -0.23 3.84 3.07
C VAL A 87 0.57 4.80 3.95
N ASP A 88 0.84 6.01 3.47
CA ASP A 88 1.62 7.01 4.18
C ASP A 88 0.85 7.36 5.45
N ALA A 89 1.51 7.32 6.60
CA ALA A 89 0.89 7.69 7.86
C ALA A 89 0.54 9.18 7.89
N ARG A 90 1.24 10.00 7.09
CA ARG A 90 0.92 11.41 6.94
C ARG A 90 -0.40 11.54 6.19
N PRO A 91 -1.34 12.37 6.68
CA PRO A 91 -2.55 12.64 5.93
C PRO A 91 -2.16 13.19 4.56
N ALA A 92 -2.79 12.67 3.50
CA ALA A 92 -2.71 13.28 2.19
C ALA A 92 -2.97 14.77 2.37
N ALA A 93 -2.05 15.63 1.91
CA ALA A 93 -2.23 17.07 2.01
C ALA A 93 -3.59 17.40 1.37
N GLY A 94 -4.56 17.75 2.21
CA GLY A 94 -5.95 17.84 1.81
C GLY A 94 -6.07 18.83 0.67
N THR A 95 -6.55 18.37 -0.48
CA THR A 95 -7.23 19.26 -1.42
C THR A 95 -8.53 19.68 -0.76
N ALA A 96 -8.51 20.90 -0.20
CA ALA A 96 -9.70 21.68 0.11
C ALA A 96 -10.47 22.02 -1.18
#